data_AF-A0A0F5PBK4-F1
#
_entry.id   AF-A0A0F5PBK4-F1
#
_cell.length_a   1.000
_cell.length_b   1.000
_cell.length_c   1.000
_cell.angle_alpha   90.00
_cell.angle_beta   90.00
_cell.angle_gamma   90.00
#
_symmetry.space_group_name_H-M   'P 1'
#
loop_
_entity.id
_entity.type
_entity.pdbx_description
1 polymer ?
#
loop_
_entity_poly.entity_id
_entity_poly.type
_entity_poly.pdbx_seq_one_letter_code
_entity_poly.pdbx_strand_id
1 'polypeptide(L)'
;MNMMRFGLSAVVATMIAPAIADARPVGLATTLRQMDAGFVCPQFLANDDARRTEISTFARTLAAKGLSFAQATEIRAHFLTRHNCNASIATDETHIQSAPPAITPIAVAEVAAPK
;
A
#
# COMPACT_ATOMS: atom_id res chain seq x y z
N MET A 1 -8.09 19.73 79.14
CA MET A 1 -8.66 19.26 77.87
C MET A 1 -7.86 19.86 76.74
N ASN A 2 -7.11 19.05 75.98
CA ASN A 2 -6.85 19.29 74.56
C ASN A 2 -6.28 18.01 73.95
N MET A 3 -7.11 17.37 73.14
CA MET A 3 -6.80 16.18 72.36
C MET A 3 -5.99 16.59 71.14
N MET A 4 -4.80 16.02 70.95
CA MET A 4 -4.14 16.00 69.64
C MET A 4 -4.18 14.57 69.12
N ARG A 5 -5.12 14.34 68.20
CA ARG A 5 -5.17 13.22 67.26
C ARG A 5 -4.82 13.77 65.87
N PHE A 6 -4.61 12.84 64.92
CA PHE A 6 -4.40 13.02 63.48
C PHE A 6 -2.93 13.26 63.08
N GLY A 7 -2.33 12.46 62.18
CA GLY A 7 -2.87 11.36 61.39
C GLY A 7 -1.72 10.62 60.70
N LEU A 8 -1.80 9.29 60.68
CA LEU A 8 -0.96 8.45 59.85
C LEU A 8 -1.47 8.52 58.40
N SER A 9 -0.74 9.22 57.53
CA SER A 9 -0.94 9.11 56.08
C SER A 9 -0.19 7.88 55.57
N ALA A 10 -0.93 6.81 55.30
CA ALA A 10 -0.43 5.65 54.57
C ALA A 10 -0.33 6.01 53.07
N VAL A 11 0.89 6.17 52.57
CA VAL A 11 1.16 6.32 51.13
C VAL A 11 1.03 4.94 50.50
N VAL A 12 -0.11 4.68 49.85
CA VAL A 12 -0.30 3.47 49.04
C VAL A 12 0.52 3.64 47.76
N ALA A 13 1.69 3.00 47.72
CA ALA A 13 2.49 2.87 46.50
C ALA A 13 1.81 1.86 45.58
N THR A 14 0.95 2.34 44.67
CA THR A 14 0.37 1.54 43.60
C THR A 14 1.49 1.14 42.63
N MET A 15 2.05 -0.06 42.80
CA MET A 15 2.97 -0.64 41.83
C MET A 15 2.19 -0.95 40.56
N ILE A 16 2.29 -0.07 39.56
CA ILE A 16 1.81 -0.32 38.20
C ILE A 16 2.82 -1.27 37.56
N ALA A 17 2.58 -2.58 37.69
CA ALA A 17 3.33 -3.57 36.90
C ALA A 17 2.96 -3.36 35.41
N PRO A 18 3.92 -3.24 34.49
CA PRO A 18 3.61 -3.26 33.08
C PRO A 18 3.03 -4.63 32.75
N ALA A 19 1.76 -4.66 32.36
CA ALA A 19 1.16 -5.86 31.79
C ALA A 19 1.99 -6.22 30.56
N ILE A 20 2.83 -7.24 30.70
CA ILE A 20 3.57 -7.85 29.60
C ILE A 20 2.48 -8.53 28.76
N ALA A 21 1.94 -7.80 27.78
CA ALA A 21 1.07 -8.38 26.78
C ALA A 21 1.90 -9.46 26.08
N ASP A 22 1.56 -10.71 26.38
CA ASP A 22 2.18 -11.92 25.85
C ASP A 22 2.10 -11.84 24.32
N ALA A 23 3.20 -11.37 23.71
CA ALA A 23 3.33 -11.22 22.27
C ALA A 23 3.49 -12.62 21.65
N ARG A 24 2.38 -13.38 21.62
CA ARG A 24 2.33 -14.67 20.95
C ARG A 24 2.83 -14.48 19.53
N PRO A 25 3.71 -15.36 19.02
CA PRO A 25 4.23 -15.23 17.67
C PRO A 25 3.04 -15.26 16.70
N VAL A 26 2.71 -14.10 16.14
CA VAL A 26 1.66 -13.96 15.13
C VAL A 26 2.08 -14.81 13.94
N GLY A 27 1.37 -15.90 13.69
CA GLY A 27 1.69 -16.82 12.61
C GLY A 27 1.67 -16.14 11.24
N LEU A 28 2.32 -16.74 10.24
CA LEU A 28 2.38 -16.19 8.88
C LEU A 28 0.97 -15.93 8.31
N ALA A 29 0.04 -16.86 8.49
CA ALA A 29 -1.34 -16.71 8.00
C ALA A 29 -2.09 -15.53 8.65
N THR A 30 -1.82 -15.22 9.91
CA THR A 30 -2.40 -14.05 10.58
C THR A 30 -1.74 -12.77 10.09
N THR A 31 -0.42 -12.79 9.90
CA THR A 31 0.34 -11.66 9.36
C THR A 31 -0.16 -11.30 7.96
N LEU A 32 -0.33 -12.29 7.08
CA LEU A 32 -0.85 -12.07 5.72
C LEU A 32 -2.27 -11.50 5.74
N ARG A 33 -3.15 -11.97 6.63
CA ARG A 33 -4.51 -11.42 6.78
C ARG A 33 -4.51 -9.96 7.25
N GLN A 34 -3.63 -9.62 8.19
CA GLN A 34 -3.48 -8.24 8.68
C GLN A 34 -2.94 -7.33 7.59
N MET A 35 -1.94 -7.79 6.84
CA MET A 35 -1.40 -7.05 5.70
C MET A 35 -2.47 -6.85 4.62
N ASP A 36 -3.30 -7.87 4.35
CA ASP A 36 -4.34 -7.80 3.31
C ASP A 36 -5.43 -6.80 3.67
N ALA A 37 -5.84 -6.76 4.94
CA ALA A 37 -6.81 -5.80 5.45
C ALA A 37 -6.32 -4.34 5.43
N GLY A 38 -5.01 -4.13 5.54
CA GLY A 38 -4.37 -2.81 5.52
C GLY A 38 -3.71 -2.44 4.19
N PHE A 39 -3.91 -3.25 3.14
CA PHE A 39 -3.22 -3.04 1.88
C PHE A 39 -3.77 -1.81 1.15
N VAL A 40 -2.87 -0.96 0.64
CA VAL A 40 -3.22 0.25 -0.10
C VAL A 40 -2.63 0.14 -1.50
N CYS A 41 -3.46 0.30 -2.54
CA CYS A 41 -2.94 0.27 -3.91
C CYS A 41 -1.91 1.37 -4.14
N PRO A 42 -0.77 1.06 -4.81
CA PRO A 42 0.29 2.04 -5.04
C PRO A 42 -0.15 3.31 -5.75
N GLN A 43 -1.22 3.29 -6.55
CA GLN A 43 -1.75 4.51 -7.20
C GLN A 43 -2.36 5.52 -6.24
N PHE A 44 -2.77 5.11 -5.03
CA PHE A 44 -3.36 6.00 -4.03
C PHE A 44 -2.30 6.60 -3.10
N LEU A 45 -1.03 6.23 -3.26
CA LEU A 45 0.07 6.82 -2.50
C LEU A 45 0.48 8.16 -3.12
N ALA A 46 0.68 9.17 -2.27
CA ALA A 46 0.84 10.57 -2.69
C ALA A 46 2.11 10.84 -3.52
N ASN A 47 3.16 10.04 -3.34
CA ASN A 47 4.44 10.21 -4.03
C ASN A 47 5.25 8.90 -4.07
N ASP A 48 6.36 8.92 -4.80
CA ASP A 48 7.22 7.75 -4.97
C ASP A 48 7.95 7.32 -3.68
N ASP A 49 8.25 8.25 -2.78
CA ASP A 49 8.88 7.92 -1.50
C ASP A 49 7.93 7.16 -0.57
N ALA A 50 6.64 7.52 -0.56
CA ALA A 50 5.61 6.75 0.11
C ALA A 50 5.49 5.35 -0.49
N ARG A 51 5.57 5.23 -1.82
CA ARG A 51 5.56 3.96 -2.56
C ARG A 51 6.75 3.07 -2.17
N ARG A 52 7.98 3.63 -2.12
CA ARG A 52 9.18 2.91 -1.69
C ARG A 52 9.08 2.47 -0.23
N THR A 53 8.54 3.33 0.63
CA THR A 53 8.35 3.06 2.05
C THR A 53 7.38 1.90 2.27
N GLU A 54 6.24 1.88 1.56
CA GLU A 54 5.28 0.76 1.58
C GLU A 54 5.97 -0.55 1.17
N ILE A 55 6.64 -0.57 0.01
CA ILE A 55 7.34 -1.75 -0.51
C ILE A 55 8.37 -2.28 0.50
N SER A 56 9.18 -1.38 1.07
CA SER A 56 10.20 -1.76 2.04
C SER A 56 9.61 -2.30 3.34
N THR A 57 8.45 -1.78 3.76
CA THR A 57 7.75 -2.22 4.97
C THR A 57 7.10 -3.57 4.75
N PHE A 58 6.48 -3.76 3.59
CA PHE A 58 5.93 -5.03 3.14
C PHE A 58 7.01 -6.13 3.14
N ALA A 59 8.15 -5.87 2.47
CA ALA A 59 9.26 -6.80 2.39
C ALA A 59 9.86 -7.14 3.76
N ARG A 60 10.08 -6.14 4.62
CA ARG A 60 10.60 -6.36 5.99
C ARG A 60 9.65 -7.18 6.84
N THR A 61 8.34 -6.94 6.72
CA THR A 61 7.32 -7.68 7.48
C THR A 61 7.32 -9.16 7.12
N LEU A 62 7.48 -9.50 5.83
CA LEU A 62 7.57 -10.88 5.37
C LEU A 62 8.92 -11.52 5.67
N ALA A 63 10.02 -10.76 5.57
CA ALA A 63 11.35 -11.23 5.96
C ALA A 63 11.41 -11.61 7.44
N ALA A 64 10.73 -10.86 8.32
CA ALA A 64 10.59 -11.19 9.74
C ALA A 64 9.80 -12.50 9.99
N LYS A 65 9.13 -13.04 8.97
CA LYS A 65 8.47 -14.36 8.97
C LYS A 65 9.26 -15.43 8.23
N GLY A 66 10.51 -15.14 7.85
CA GLY A 66 11.41 -16.07 7.17
C GLY A 66 11.15 -16.24 5.68
N LEU A 67 10.37 -15.34 5.06
CA LEU A 67 10.14 -15.39 3.62
C LEU A 67 11.28 -14.74 2.84
N SER A 68 11.64 -15.36 1.72
CA SER A 68 12.60 -14.81 0.78
C SER A 68 12.03 -13.61 0.01
N PHE A 69 12.91 -12.81 -0.59
CA PHE A 69 12.51 -11.67 -1.41
C PHE A 69 11.62 -12.08 -2.61
N ALA A 70 11.92 -13.23 -3.23
CA ALA A 70 11.12 -13.76 -4.34
C ALA A 70 9.68 -14.08 -3.89
N GLN A 71 9.54 -14.77 -2.75
CA GLN A 71 8.23 -15.08 -2.16
C GLN A 71 7.48 -13.80 -1.75
N ALA A 72 8.18 -12.82 -1.18
CA ALA A 72 7.57 -11.53 -0.84
C ALA A 72 7.04 -10.80 -2.08
N THR A 73 7.77 -10.87 -3.20
CA THR A 73 7.36 -10.28 -4.49
C THR A 73 6.11 -10.96 -5.04
N GLU A 74 6.07 -12.30 -5.01
CA GLU A 74 4.92 -13.09 -5.44
C GLU A 74 3.68 -12.79 -4.60
N ILE A 75 3.81 -12.77 -3.26
CA ILE A 75 2.72 -12.41 -2.34
C ILE A 75 2.22 -10.99 -2.65
N ARG A 76 3.12 -10.03 -2.87
CA ARG A 76 2.72 -8.67 -3.23
C ARG A 76 1.96 -8.61 -4.55
N ALA A 77 2.38 -9.37 -5.56
CA ALA A 77 1.68 -9.46 -6.83
C ALA A 77 0.24 -10.00 -6.65
N HIS A 78 0.07 -11.00 -5.78
CA HIS A 78 -1.27 -11.51 -5.44
C HIS A 78 -2.15 -10.46 -4.75
N PHE A 79 -1.60 -9.63 -3.87
CA PHE A 79 -2.35 -8.56 -3.21
C PHE A 79 -2.77 -7.50 -4.23
N LEU A 80 -1.85 -7.07 -5.10
CA LEU A 80 -2.17 -6.11 -6.16
C LEU A 80 -3.32 -6.61 -7.06
N THR A 81 -3.33 -7.89 -7.41
CA THR A 81 -4.41 -8.50 -8.19
C THR A 81 -5.72 -8.57 -7.39
N ARG A 82 -5.67 -9.02 -6.13
CA ARG A 82 -6.87 -9.16 -5.27
C ARG A 82 -7.56 -7.83 -5.01
N HIS A 83 -6.79 -6.76 -4.82
CA HIS A 83 -7.29 -5.41 -4.56
C HIS A 83 -7.57 -4.63 -5.84
N ASN A 84 -7.49 -5.28 -7.03
CA ASN A 84 -7.66 -4.66 -8.34
C ASN A 84 -6.75 -3.44 -8.59
N CYS A 85 -5.59 -3.39 -7.93
CA CYS A 85 -4.60 -2.34 -8.15
C CYS A 85 -3.94 -2.45 -9.53
N ASN A 86 -3.97 -3.65 -10.12
CA ASN A 86 -3.48 -3.94 -11.47
C ASN A 86 -4.55 -3.75 -12.55
N ALA A 87 -5.80 -3.45 -12.18
CA ALA A 87 -6.73 -2.92 -13.17
C ALA A 87 -6.12 -1.60 -13.61
N SER A 88 -5.55 -1.57 -14.83
CA SER A 88 -5.48 -0.33 -15.59
C SER A 88 -6.81 0.36 -15.31
N ILE A 89 -6.76 1.61 -14.87
CA ILE A 89 -7.91 2.49 -15.01
C ILE A 89 -8.28 2.26 -16.47
N ALA A 90 -9.33 1.47 -16.70
CA ALA A 90 -9.97 1.40 -17.99
C ALA A 90 -10.36 2.85 -18.12
N THR A 91 -9.55 3.54 -18.90
CA THR A 91 -9.77 4.90 -19.31
C THR A 91 -11.26 4.95 -19.54
N ASP A 92 -11.93 5.86 -18.86
CA ASP A 92 -13.22 6.32 -19.30
C ASP A 92 -12.95 6.91 -20.70
N GLU A 93 -12.85 6.03 -21.70
CA GLU A 93 -12.89 6.29 -23.13
C GLU A 93 -14.36 6.49 -23.52
N THR A 94 -15.16 7.07 -22.62
CA THR A 94 -16.32 7.82 -23.03
C THR A 94 -15.80 9.18 -23.51
N HIS A 95 -15.62 9.26 -24.84
CA HIS A 95 -15.77 10.49 -25.62
C HIS A 95 -14.52 11.37 -25.84
N ILE A 96 -13.55 10.88 -26.62
CA ILE A 96 -13.10 11.65 -27.80
C ILE A 96 -13.09 10.68 -28.98
N GLN A 97 -14.13 10.77 -29.80
CA GLN A 97 -14.15 10.16 -31.10
C GLN A 97 -13.05 10.82 -31.94
N SER A 98 -11.87 10.22 -31.96
CA SER A 98 -10.86 10.51 -32.98
C SER A 98 -11.50 10.20 -34.32
N ALA A 99 -11.90 11.26 -35.02
CA ALA A 99 -12.28 11.16 -36.42
C ALA A 99 -11.14 10.44 -37.17
N PRO A 100 -11.44 9.46 -38.04
CA PRO A 100 -10.41 8.85 -38.87
C PRO A 100 -9.70 9.97 -39.64
N PRO A 101 -8.36 9.98 -39.74
CA PRO A 101 -7.69 10.92 -40.61
C PRO A 101 -8.25 10.69 -42.02
N ALA A 102 -8.88 11.73 -42.58
CA ALA A 102 -9.22 11.76 -43.99
C ALA A 102 -7.90 11.71 -44.76
N ILE A 103 -7.52 10.51 -45.20
CA ILE A 103 -6.44 10.30 -46.15
C ILE A 103 -6.95 10.93 -47.45
N THR A 104 -6.62 12.20 -47.64
CA THR A 104 -6.74 12.85 -48.94
C THR A 104 -5.65 12.24 -49.81
N PRO A 105 -5.99 11.56 -50.93
CA PRO A 105 -4.96 11.15 -51.87
C PRO A 105 -4.29 12.41 -52.40
N ILE A 106 -2.98 12.51 -52.17
CA ILE A 106 -2.14 13.51 -52.82
C ILE A 106 -2.18 13.18 -54.31
N ALA A 107 -2.91 13.98 -55.08
CA ALA A 107 -2.86 13.96 -56.53
C ALA A 107 -1.42 14.32 -56.95
N VAL A 108 -0.66 13.33 -57.40
CA VAL A 108 0.61 13.58 -58.08
C VAL A 108 0.25 14.15 -59.44
N ALA A 109 0.43 15.47 -59.58
CA ALA A 109 0.30 16.15 -60.85
C ALA A 109 1.36 15.62 -61.83
N GLU A 110 0.85 15.03 -62.90
CA GLU A 110 1.55 14.72 -64.14
C GLU A 110 2.27 15.99 -64.64
N VAL A 111 3.61 16.03 -64.52
CA VAL A 111 4.42 17.00 -65.26
C VAL A 111 4.84 16.33 -66.54
N ALA A 112 4.04 16.58 -67.56
CA ALA A 112 4.37 16.33 -68.94
C ALA A 112 5.53 17.24 -69.40
N ALA A 113 6.25 16.71 -70.40
CA ALA A 113 7.01 17.41 -71.45
C ALA A 113 8.51 17.71 -71.16
N PRO A 114 9.31 18.11 -72.18
CA PRO A 114 9.47 17.53 -73.52
C PRO A 114 10.96 17.51 -73.98
N LYS A 115 11.37 16.52 -74.79
CA LYS A 115 12.04 16.68 -76.10
C LYS A 115 12.51 15.36 -76.68
#